data_AF-A0A6M5J0V7-F1
#
_entry.id   AF-A0A6M5J0V7-F1
#
_cell.length_a   1.000
_cell.length_b   1.000
_cell.length_c   1.000
_cell.angle_alpha   90.00
_cell.angle_beta   90.00
_cell.angle_gamma   90.00
#
_symmetry.space_group_name_H-M   'P 1'
#
loop_
_entity.id
_entity.type
_entity.pdbx_description
1 polymer ?
#
loop_
_entity_poly.entity_id
_entity_poly.type
_entity_poly.pdbx_seq_one_letter_code
_entity_poly.pdbx_strand_id
1 'polypeptide(L)'
;MVASAVMVLTGLGLVSTPQSSAAQVPPTTHARAQRSAAQGSAANLLRATVERIAGADRYEQSALVSARAFPGAELVYLASGEKFADALGASSIAAIHRAPLLLVQSNRVPPSVAAELARLSPASVVLVGGTASVDDDVLVEVSRAAVGATVSRIDGADRYEVSRRLLTDDLAGVPDAMRLTLASGRDFPDALSSASAAARQRAPVVLVDGLAPLSPPERALVDDPRLTSLTIAGGTASVSATVEAALHSPGRTVTRLAGDDRYETSVAVNRAAYPAARTVFLASGSGFADALSGGPLAAASAAPLYVVRPDCVPRTVLDELTRLSPSTIILLGGTVTLTPAVASLTPCP
;
A
#
# COMPACT_ATOMS: atom_id res chain seq x y z
N MET A 1 -22.16 -22.09 85.27
CA MET A 1 -21.15 -23.13 85.51
C MET A 1 -19.86 -22.67 84.83
N VAL A 2 -19.02 -21.90 85.53
CA VAL A 2 -17.88 -22.36 86.36
C VAL A 2 -16.76 -22.85 85.44
N ALA A 3 -15.82 -21.97 85.05
CA ALA A 3 -14.43 -21.86 85.57
C ALA A 3 -13.45 -22.60 84.63
N SER A 4 -12.18 -22.26 84.42
CA SER A 4 -11.27 -21.21 84.87
C SER A 4 -10.03 -21.26 83.97
N ALA A 5 -9.57 -20.08 83.54
CA ALA A 5 -8.20 -19.53 83.65
C ALA A 5 -6.96 -20.43 83.42
N VAL A 6 -6.01 -19.95 82.58
CA VAL A 6 -4.64 -19.57 83.00
C VAL A 6 -4.10 -18.49 82.03
N MET A 7 -3.49 -17.47 82.63
CA MET A 7 -2.79 -16.31 82.07
C MET A 7 -1.28 -16.50 82.28
N VAL A 8 -0.42 -16.24 81.28
CA VAL A 8 0.98 -15.80 81.48
C VAL A 8 1.41 -14.85 80.34
N LEU A 9 1.97 -13.71 80.75
CA LEU A 9 2.55 -12.61 79.96
C LEU A 9 3.78 -13.03 79.13
N THR A 10 4.03 -12.34 78.02
CA THR A 10 5.13 -11.34 77.83
C THR A 10 5.41 -11.10 76.34
N GLY A 11 5.75 -9.85 75.98
CA GLY A 11 6.47 -9.55 74.74
C GLY A 11 5.92 -8.39 73.92
N LEU A 12 6.24 -7.16 74.31
CA LEU A 12 6.16 -5.98 73.45
C LEU A 12 7.14 -6.11 72.28
N GLY A 13 6.71 -5.69 71.09
CA GLY A 13 7.56 -5.48 69.93
C GLY A 13 6.87 -4.59 68.90
N LEU A 14 6.95 -3.27 69.07
CA LEU A 14 6.59 -2.29 68.05
C LEU A 14 7.68 -2.30 66.96
N VAL A 15 7.34 -2.73 65.74
CA VAL A 15 8.22 -2.59 64.57
C VAL A 15 7.79 -1.35 63.80
N SER A 16 8.60 -0.29 63.87
CA SER A 16 8.51 0.89 63.02
C SER A 16 9.09 0.58 61.64
N THR A 17 8.32 0.75 60.57
CA THR A 17 8.82 0.75 59.20
C THR A 17 9.37 2.13 58.84
N PRO A 18 10.58 2.26 58.27
CA PRO A 18 11.06 3.55 57.79
C PRO A 18 10.45 3.87 56.40
N GLN A 19 9.90 5.07 56.26
CA GLN A 19 9.64 5.68 54.95
C GLN A 19 10.99 6.01 54.30
N SER A 20 11.39 5.23 53.30
CA SER A 20 12.52 5.57 52.43
C SER A 20 12.05 6.57 51.37
N SER A 21 12.55 7.80 51.46
CA SER A 21 12.44 8.81 50.41
C SER A 21 13.22 8.32 49.19
N ALA A 22 12.51 7.89 48.15
CA ALA A 22 13.11 7.56 46.87
C ALA A 22 13.57 8.86 46.20
N ALA A 23 14.87 9.14 46.27
CA ALA A 23 15.51 10.15 45.45
C ALA A 23 15.27 9.82 43.97
N GLN A 24 14.64 10.75 43.24
CA GLN A 24 14.47 10.66 41.80
C GLN A 24 15.84 10.65 41.13
N VAL A 25 16.24 9.49 40.61
CA VAL A 25 17.41 9.35 39.75
C VAL A 25 17.17 10.21 38.50
N PRO A 26 18.04 11.19 38.19
CA PRO A 26 17.87 12.00 37.00
C PRO A 26 17.95 11.08 35.77
N PRO A 27 17.09 11.27 34.76
CA PRO A 27 17.08 10.42 33.57
C PRO A 27 18.46 10.46 32.91
N THR A 28 18.97 9.27 32.56
CA THR A 28 20.24 9.10 31.88
C THR A 28 20.27 9.94 30.59
N THR A 29 21.45 10.39 30.18
CA THR A 29 21.66 11.26 29.01
C THR A 29 21.03 10.70 27.73
N HIS A 30 20.91 9.37 27.62
CA HIS A 30 20.20 8.67 26.54
C HIS A 30 18.68 8.88 26.56
N ALA A 31 18.03 8.80 27.73
CA ALA A 31 16.59 9.03 27.85
C ALA A 31 16.20 10.49 27.57
N ARG A 32 17.08 11.45 27.92
CA ARG A 32 16.88 12.88 27.60
C ARG A 32 17.08 13.16 26.11
N ALA A 33 18.06 12.53 25.47
CA ALA A 33 18.29 12.64 24.03
C ALA A 33 17.14 12.02 23.20
N GLN A 34 16.62 10.86 23.61
CA GLN A 34 15.48 10.21 22.97
C GLN A 34 14.19 11.04 23.11
N ARG A 35 13.94 11.64 24.28
CA ARG A 35 12.81 12.57 24.47
C ARG A 35 12.94 13.85 23.65
N SER A 36 14.15 14.42 23.55
CA SER A 36 14.40 15.62 22.74
C SER A 36 14.28 15.34 21.23
N ALA A 37 14.72 14.17 20.77
CA ALA A 37 14.55 13.73 19.39
C ALA A 37 13.07 13.48 19.06
N ALA A 38 12.33 12.77 19.93
CA ALA A 38 10.90 12.54 19.75
C ALA A 38 10.07 13.85 19.75
N GLN A 39 10.43 14.82 20.60
CA GLN A 39 9.79 16.15 20.60
C GLN A 39 10.11 16.97 19.35
N GLY A 40 11.35 16.94 18.85
CA GLY A 40 11.72 17.60 17.60
C GLY A 40 11.07 16.97 16.37
N SER A 41 10.85 15.66 16.40
CA SER A 41 10.27 14.91 15.28
C SER A 41 8.74 14.99 15.23
N ALA A 42 8.06 15.03 16.39
CA ALA A 42 6.64 15.38 16.47
C ALA A 42 6.36 16.83 16.05
N ALA A 43 7.28 17.76 16.36
CA ALA A 43 7.19 19.15 15.91
C ALA A 43 7.35 19.29 14.38
N ASN A 44 8.03 18.36 13.70
CA ASN A 44 8.14 18.33 12.25
C ASN A 44 6.84 17.88 11.57
N LEU A 45 6.09 16.93 12.15
CA LEU A 45 4.76 16.58 11.63
C LEU A 45 3.78 17.75 11.70
N LEU A 46 3.89 18.60 12.73
CA LEU A 46 3.10 19.83 12.84
C LEU A 46 3.38 20.87 11.74
N ARG A 47 4.44 20.68 10.94
CA ARG A 47 4.82 21.57 9.83
C ARG A 47 4.47 21.03 8.45
N ALA A 48 4.10 19.75 8.35
CA ALA A 48 3.70 19.17 7.07
C ALA A 48 2.34 19.74 6.65
N THR A 49 2.22 20.18 5.40
CA THR A 49 0.92 20.55 4.83
C THR A 49 0.12 19.29 4.56
N VAL A 50 -1.07 19.17 5.14
CA VAL A 50 -2.00 18.09 4.84
C VAL A 50 -2.99 18.55 3.76
N GLU A 51 -2.93 17.89 2.60
CA GLU A 51 -3.83 18.12 1.46
C GLU A 51 -4.74 16.89 1.27
N ARG A 52 -5.81 17.07 0.50
CA ARG A 52 -6.73 15.98 0.15
C ARG A 52 -7.11 16.06 -1.31
N ILE A 53 -7.12 14.90 -1.96
CA ILE A 53 -7.74 14.67 -3.27
C ILE A 53 -8.97 13.80 -3.01
N ALA A 54 -10.15 14.33 -3.28
CA ALA A 54 -11.43 13.67 -3.01
C ALA A 54 -12.42 13.94 -4.15
N GLY A 55 -12.76 12.90 -4.90
CA GLY A 55 -13.93 12.87 -5.79
C GLY A 55 -15.21 12.53 -5.04
N ALA A 56 -16.36 12.77 -5.67
CA ALA A 56 -17.68 12.37 -5.14
C ALA A 56 -17.85 10.85 -5.08
N ASP A 57 -17.15 10.13 -5.96
CA ASP A 57 -17.06 8.68 -5.97
C ASP A 57 -15.65 8.21 -6.37
N ARG A 58 -15.47 6.88 -6.44
CA ARG A 58 -14.19 6.25 -6.80
C ARG A 58 -13.73 6.54 -8.23
N TYR A 59 -14.65 6.85 -9.13
CA TYR A 59 -14.36 7.08 -10.54
C TYR A 59 -13.87 8.50 -10.73
N GLU A 60 -14.58 9.48 -10.16
CA GLU A 60 -14.10 10.86 -10.09
C GLU A 60 -12.80 10.97 -9.28
N GLN A 61 -12.65 10.22 -8.19
CA GLN A 61 -11.38 10.15 -7.46
C GLN A 61 -10.23 9.74 -8.39
N SER A 62 -10.40 8.69 -9.19
CA SER A 62 -9.36 8.22 -10.12
C SER A 62 -9.02 9.28 -11.18
N ALA A 63 -10.02 10.02 -11.67
CA ALA A 63 -9.83 11.11 -12.62
C ALA A 63 -9.05 12.29 -12.00
N LEU A 64 -9.38 12.69 -10.78
CA LEU A 64 -8.68 13.78 -10.08
C LEU A 64 -7.23 13.42 -9.74
N VAL A 65 -7.00 12.17 -9.32
CA VAL A 65 -5.66 11.62 -9.07
C VAL A 65 -4.82 11.63 -10.36
N SER A 66 -5.43 11.25 -11.49
CA SER A 66 -4.78 11.34 -12.79
C SER A 66 -4.44 12.78 -13.18
N ALA A 67 -5.41 13.69 -13.11
CA ALA A 67 -5.21 15.10 -13.43
C ALA A 67 -4.12 15.79 -12.59
N ARG A 68 -3.91 15.32 -11.35
CA ARG A 68 -2.86 15.83 -10.46
C ARG A 68 -1.44 15.48 -10.92
N ALA A 69 -1.25 14.29 -11.52
CA ALA A 69 0.06 13.77 -11.90
C ALA A 69 0.38 13.94 -13.40
N PHE A 70 -0.63 13.88 -14.25
CA PHE A 70 -0.46 13.69 -15.69
C PHE A 70 -1.08 14.85 -16.48
N PRO A 71 -0.30 15.83 -16.96
CA PRO A 71 -0.83 16.89 -17.82
C PRO A 71 -1.37 16.32 -19.14
N GLY A 72 -0.79 15.22 -19.61
CA GLY A 72 -1.28 14.32 -20.65
C GLY A 72 -0.64 12.94 -20.44
N ALA A 73 -1.07 11.92 -21.18
CA ALA A 73 -0.49 10.58 -21.09
C ALA A 73 -0.58 9.86 -22.44
N GLU A 74 0.51 9.24 -22.90
CA GLU A 74 0.51 8.43 -24.12
C GLU A 74 -0.26 7.11 -23.94
N LEU A 75 -0.19 6.56 -22.73
CA LEU A 75 -0.81 5.31 -22.33
C LEU A 75 -1.72 5.54 -21.11
N VAL A 76 -2.89 4.91 -21.10
CA VAL A 76 -3.80 4.89 -19.94
C VAL A 76 -4.21 3.46 -19.64
N TYR A 77 -4.16 3.08 -18.37
CA TYR A 77 -4.75 1.83 -17.90
C TYR A 77 -6.16 2.09 -17.36
N LEU A 78 -7.09 1.19 -17.67
CA LEU A 78 -8.43 1.15 -17.10
C LEU A 78 -8.61 -0.16 -16.34
N ALA A 79 -9.24 -0.11 -15.19
CA ALA A 79 -9.61 -1.31 -14.45
C ALA A 79 -10.96 -1.15 -13.74
N SER A 80 -11.55 -2.27 -13.31
CA SER A 80 -12.81 -2.23 -12.57
C SER A 80 -12.64 -1.45 -11.26
N GLY A 81 -13.48 -0.43 -11.06
CA GLY A 81 -13.63 0.23 -9.77
C GLY A 81 -14.46 -0.59 -8.78
N GLU A 82 -15.08 -1.69 -9.20
CA GLU A 82 -16.03 -2.48 -8.41
C GLU A 82 -15.42 -3.80 -7.93
N LYS A 83 -14.51 -4.38 -8.71
CA LYS A 83 -13.85 -5.65 -8.43
C LYS A 83 -12.33 -5.48 -8.47
N PHE A 84 -11.67 -5.73 -7.35
CA PHE A 84 -10.23 -5.53 -7.24
C PHE A 84 -9.40 -6.63 -7.92
N ALA A 85 -9.95 -7.84 -8.05
CA ALA A 85 -9.20 -9.06 -8.37
C ALA A 85 -8.22 -8.89 -9.54
N ASP A 86 -8.72 -8.48 -10.69
CA ASP A 86 -7.93 -8.31 -11.91
C ASP A 86 -7.12 -6.99 -11.91
N ALA A 87 -7.52 -6.03 -11.08
CA ALA A 87 -6.99 -4.69 -11.07
C ALA A 87 -5.70 -4.53 -10.24
N LEU A 88 -5.48 -5.36 -9.20
CA LEU A 88 -4.40 -5.14 -8.23
C LEU A 88 -3.01 -5.04 -8.86
N GLY A 89 -2.71 -5.89 -9.85
CA GLY A 89 -1.42 -5.86 -10.55
C GLY A 89 -1.24 -4.61 -11.42
N ALA A 90 -2.33 -4.07 -11.97
CA ALA A 90 -2.31 -2.98 -12.94
C ALA A 90 -1.74 -1.68 -12.37
N SER A 91 -1.95 -1.40 -11.08
CA SER A 91 -1.48 -0.16 -10.45
C SER A 91 0.05 -0.03 -10.49
N SER A 92 0.76 -1.12 -10.21
CA SER A 92 2.23 -1.13 -10.27
C SER A 92 2.76 -1.03 -11.71
N ILE A 93 2.06 -1.64 -12.67
CA ILE A 93 2.42 -1.63 -14.09
C ILE A 93 2.20 -0.23 -14.68
N ALA A 94 1.03 0.36 -14.44
CA ALA A 94 0.72 1.74 -14.79
C ALA A 94 1.75 2.70 -14.19
N ALA A 95 2.12 2.51 -12.92
CA ALA A 95 3.15 3.29 -12.25
C ALA A 95 4.55 3.15 -12.89
N ILE A 96 4.95 1.95 -13.32
CA ILE A 96 6.22 1.71 -14.03
C ILE A 96 6.22 2.39 -15.40
N HIS A 97 5.11 2.30 -16.12
CA HIS A 97 4.93 2.96 -17.42
C HIS A 97 4.65 4.46 -17.32
N ARG A 98 4.57 5.01 -16.09
CA ARG A 98 4.19 6.41 -15.83
C ARG A 98 2.89 6.79 -16.52
N ALA A 99 1.93 5.88 -16.48
CA ALA A 99 0.58 6.01 -17.01
C ALA A 99 -0.42 6.13 -15.85
N PRO A 100 -1.52 6.89 -16.00
CA PRO A 100 -2.61 6.86 -15.05
C PRO A 100 -3.35 5.52 -15.07
N LEU A 101 -3.93 5.15 -13.93
CA LEU A 101 -4.90 4.07 -13.80
C LEU A 101 -6.26 4.66 -13.42
N LEU A 102 -7.19 4.68 -14.38
CA LEU A 102 -8.55 5.14 -14.14
C LEU A 102 -9.48 3.96 -13.84
N LEU A 103 -10.54 4.22 -13.09
CA LEU A 103 -11.50 3.20 -12.70
C LEU A 103 -12.79 3.32 -13.52
N VAL A 104 -13.33 2.19 -13.95
CA VAL A 104 -14.60 2.12 -14.68
C VAL A 104 -15.62 1.24 -13.95
N GLN A 105 -16.90 1.36 -14.30
CA GLN A 105 -17.93 0.42 -13.86
C GLN A 105 -17.83 -0.87 -14.67
N SER A 106 -18.47 -1.94 -14.22
CA SER A 106 -18.42 -3.20 -14.97
C SER A 106 -18.97 -3.05 -16.39
N ASN A 107 -19.96 -2.20 -16.62
CA ASN A 107 -20.70 -2.12 -17.89
C ASN A 107 -20.69 -0.73 -18.54
N ARG A 108 -19.96 0.25 -18.00
CA ARG A 108 -19.91 1.61 -18.54
C ARG A 108 -18.70 2.43 -18.07
N VAL A 109 -18.35 3.44 -18.84
CA VAL A 109 -17.37 4.48 -18.52
C VAL A 109 -18.09 5.66 -17.84
N PRO A 110 -17.78 5.96 -16.57
CA PRO A 110 -18.34 7.11 -15.87
C PRO A 110 -18.00 8.43 -16.58
N PRO A 111 -18.88 9.45 -16.53
CA PRO A 111 -18.64 10.73 -17.19
C PRO A 111 -17.33 11.42 -16.78
N SER A 112 -16.94 11.33 -15.50
CA SER A 112 -15.67 11.87 -15.00
C SER A 112 -14.46 11.21 -15.64
N VAL A 113 -14.54 9.90 -15.89
CA VAL A 113 -13.48 9.10 -16.52
C VAL A 113 -13.43 9.36 -18.02
N ALA A 114 -14.59 9.47 -18.69
CA ALA A 114 -14.66 9.84 -20.09
C ALA A 114 -14.07 11.23 -20.36
N ALA A 115 -14.38 12.21 -19.50
CA ALA A 115 -13.80 13.55 -19.57
C ALA A 115 -12.28 13.53 -19.35
N GLU A 116 -11.79 12.70 -18.42
CA GLU A 116 -10.37 12.57 -18.16
C GLU A 116 -9.62 11.89 -19.33
N LEU A 117 -10.20 10.85 -19.95
CA LEU A 117 -9.66 10.24 -21.16
C LEU A 117 -9.54 11.27 -22.30
N ALA A 118 -10.57 12.10 -22.50
CA ALA A 118 -10.54 13.17 -23.49
C ALA A 118 -9.46 14.23 -23.17
N ARG A 119 -9.28 14.59 -21.89
CA ARG A 119 -8.25 15.54 -21.45
C ARG A 119 -6.83 15.00 -21.65
N LEU A 120 -6.61 13.72 -21.34
CA LEU A 120 -5.31 13.06 -21.48
C LEU A 120 -4.93 12.85 -22.95
N SER A 121 -5.93 12.66 -23.82
CA SER A 121 -5.78 12.39 -25.26
C SER A 121 -4.76 11.29 -25.56
N PRO A 122 -4.94 10.07 -25.00
CA PRO A 122 -3.92 9.02 -25.11
C PRO A 122 -3.82 8.41 -26.50
N ALA A 123 -2.64 7.89 -26.82
CA ALA A 123 -2.41 7.08 -28.02
C ALA A 123 -2.86 5.63 -27.83
N SER A 124 -2.79 5.13 -26.59
CA SER A 124 -3.16 3.76 -26.23
C SER A 124 -3.95 3.71 -24.92
N VAL A 125 -4.97 2.87 -24.88
CA VAL A 125 -5.75 2.57 -23.68
C VAL A 125 -5.80 1.07 -23.47
N VAL A 126 -5.37 0.60 -22.30
CA VAL A 126 -5.36 -0.82 -21.93
C VAL A 126 -6.42 -1.06 -20.87
N LEU A 127 -7.44 -1.82 -21.22
CA LEU A 127 -8.44 -2.31 -20.27
C LEU A 127 -7.95 -3.59 -19.59
N VAL A 128 -7.86 -3.57 -18.27
CA VAL A 128 -7.38 -4.70 -17.47
C VAL A 128 -8.56 -5.45 -16.84
N GLY A 129 -8.60 -6.74 -17.09
CA GLY A 129 -9.55 -7.69 -16.54
C GLY A 129 -10.43 -8.35 -17.59
N GLY A 130 -10.91 -9.54 -17.26
CA GLY A 130 -11.84 -10.27 -18.11
C GLY A 130 -13.22 -9.64 -18.14
N THR A 131 -14.09 -10.16 -18.99
CA THR A 131 -15.49 -9.73 -19.12
C THR A 131 -16.29 -9.88 -17.83
N ALA A 132 -15.90 -10.82 -16.94
CA ALA A 132 -16.47 -10.92 -15.61
C ALA A 132 -16.20 -9.68 -14.73
N SER A 133 -15.15 -8.91 -15.01
CA SER A 133 -14.77 -7.71 -14.26
C SER A 133 -15.21 -6.42 -14.96
N VAL A 134 -15.07 -6.39 -16.29
CA VAL A 134 -15.46 -5.27 -17.15
C VAL A 134 -15.96 -5.82 -18.48
N ASP A 135 -17.24 -5.63 -18.79
CA ASP A 135 -17.93 -6.07 -19.99
C ASP A 135 -17.34 -5.44 -21.26
N ASP A 136 -17.64 -6.01 -22.43
CA ASP A 136 -17.11 -5.52 -23.71
C ASP A 136 -17.72 -4.19 -24.16
N ASP A 137 -18.91 -3.83 -23.65
CA ASP A 137 -19.53 -2.53 -23.92
C ASP A 137 -18.65 -1.36 -23.46
N VAL A 138 -17.83 -1.57 -22.42
CA VAL A 138 -16.87 -0.58 -21.95
C VAL A 138 -15.80 -0.29 -22.99
N LEU A 139 -15.32 -1.29 -23.75
CA LEU A 139 -14.34 -1.05 -24.82
C LEU A 139 -14.91 -0.11 -25.90
N VAL A 140 -16.20 -0.26 -26.19
CA VAL A 140 -16.90 0.59 -27.17
C VAL A 140 -17.02 2.02 -26.64
N GLU A 141 -17.38 2.20 -25.36
CA GLU A 141 -17.45 3.53 -24.74
C GLU A 141 -16.07 4.19 -24.63
N VAL A 142 -15.03 3.44 -24.28
CA VAL A 142 -13.64 3.93 -24.22
C VAL A 142 -13.19 4.40 -25.60
N SER A 143 -13.47 3.65 -26.65
CA SER A 143 -13.12 4.03 -28.04
C SER A 143 -13.78 5.35 -28.46
N ARG A 144 -14.96 5.67 -27.91
CA ARG A 144 -15.64 6.95 -28.14
C ARG A 144 -15.06 8.09 -27.30
N ALA A 145 -14.64 7.81 -26.06
CA ALA A 145 -14.09 8.80 -25.15
C ALA A 145 -12.62 9.18 -25.47
N ALA A 146 -11.83 8.21 -25.94
CA ALA A 146 -10.43 8.37 -26.32
C ALA A 146 -10.27 8.26 -27.85
N VAL A 147 -10.81 9.25 -28.58
CA VAL A 147 -10.83 9.23 -30.05
C VAL A 147 -9.41 9.15 -30.62
N GLY A 148 -9.17 8.15 -31.46
CA GLY A 148 -7.87 7.91 -32.10
C GLY A 148 -6.91 7.07 -31.28
N ALA A 149 -7.27 6.70 -30.04
CA ALA A 149 -6.47 5.77 -29.24
C ALA A 149 -6.64 4.33 -29.74
N THR A 150 -5.55 3.55 -29.66
CA THR A 150 -5.63 2.09 -29.77
C THR A 150 -6.15 1.53 -28.45
N VAL A 151 -7.28 0.84 -28.48
CA VAL A 151 -7.87 0.23 -27.28
C VAL A 151 -7.61 -1.27 -27.30
N SER A 152 -7.01 -1.80 -26.25
CA SER A 152 -6.76 -3.24 -26.07
C SER A 152 -7.25 -3.72 -24.72
N ARG A 153 -7.42 -5.05 -24.58
CA ARG A 153 -7.77 -5.70 -23.32
C ARG A 153 -6.67 -6.68 -22.92
N ILE A 154 -6.31 -6.66 -21.63
CA ILE A 154 -5.53 -7.73 -21.00
C ILE A 154 -6.47 -8.48 -20.05
N ASP A 155 -6.83 -9.69 -20.44
CA ASP A 155 -7.67 -10.61 -19.66
C ASP A 155 -6.95 -11.92 -19.35
N GLY A 156 -7.62 -12.81 -18.62
CA GLY A 156 -7.13 -14.14 -18.26
C GLY A 156 -8.23 -14.97 -17.62
N ALA A 157 -8.00 -16.27 -17.45
CA ALA A 157 -8.95 -17.17 -16.78
C ALA A 157 -9.15 -16.82 -15.31
N ASP A 158 -8.15 -16.21 -14.69
CA ASP A 158 -8.19 -15.71 -13.32
C ASP A 158 -7.29 -14.48 -13.12
N ARG A 159 -7.39 -13.88 -11.94
CA ARG A 159 -6.61 -12.71 -11.51
C ARG A 159 -5.10 -12.92 -11.58
N TYR A 160 -4.64 -14.16 -11.40
CA TYR A 160 -3.21 -14.49 -11.43
C TYR A 160 -2.73 -14.51 -12.89
N GLU A 161 -3.54 -15.02 -13.82
CA GLU A 161 -3.25 -14.97 -15.25
C GLU A 161 -3.27 -13.54 -15.78
N VAL A 162 -4.28 -12.74 -15.42
CA VAL A 162 -4.30 -11.30 -15.74
C VAL A 162 -3.03 -10.63 -15.24
N SER A 163 -2.66 -10.87 -13.98
CA SER A 163 -1.44 -10.31 -13.39
C SER A 163 -0.16 -10.71 -14.13
N ARG A 164 -0.06 -11.95 -14.62
CA ARG A 164 1.11 -12.42 -15.38
C ARG A 164 1.15 -11.85 -16.79
N ARG A 165 0.00 -11.73 -17.46
CA ARG A 165 -0.10 -11.15 -18.81
C ARG A 165 0.18 -9.65 -18.82
N LEU A 166 -0.05 -8.95 -17.71
CA LEU A 166 0.39 -7.56 -17.55
C LEU A 166 1.92 -7.40 -17.57
N LEU A 167 2.70 -8.45 -17.26
CA LEU A 167 4.17 -8.41 -17.33
C LEU A 167 4.69 -8.53 -18.76
N THR A 168 3.91 -9.11 -19.66
CA THR A 168 4.31 -9.43 -21.04
C THR A 168 3.96 -8.33 -22.03
N ASP A 169 3.43 -7.20 -21.56
CA ASP A 169 3.25 -6.01 -22.38
C ASP A 169 4.62 -5.47 -22.81
N ASP A 170 4.85 -5.43 -24.13
CA ASP A 170 6.13 -5.12 -24.79
C ASP A 170 6.69 -3.73 -24.45
N LEU A 171 5.93 -2.86 -23.77
CA LEU A 171 6.35 -1.54 -23.33
C LEU A 171 7.39 -1.53 -22.20
N ALA A 172 7.60 -2.66 -21.53
CA ALA A 172 8.59 -2.76 -20.46
C ALA A 172 10.00 -3.06 -20.95
N GLY A 173 10.16 -3.67 -22.14
CA GLY A 173 11.42 -4.28 -22.61
C GLY A 173 11.96 -5.26 -21.57
N VAL A 174 11.85 -6.58 -21.78
CA VAL A 174 12.19 -7.53 -20.71
C VAL A 174 13.65 -7.32 -20.26
N PRO A 175 13.90 -6.78 -19.05
CA PRO A 175 15.25 -6.39 -18.68
C PRO A 175 16.14 -7.62 -18.56
N ASP A 176 17.45 -7.47 -18.81
CA ASP A 176 18.44 -8.53 -18.58
C ASP A 176 18.38 -9.08 -17.14
N ALA A 177 17.92 -8.25 -16.20
CA ALA A 177 17.61 -8.61 -14.82
C ALA A 177 16.16 -8.23 -14.49
N MET A 178 15.27 -9.21 -14.53
CA MET A 178 13.90 -9.12 -14.05
C MET A 178 13.88 -9.09 -12.52
N ARG A 179 13.14 -8.13 -11.97
CA ARG A 179 12.81 -8.04 -10.55
C ARG A 179 11.29 -8.06 -10.42
N LEU A 180 10.75 -8.75 -9.43
CA LEU A 180 9.30 -8.81 -9.21
C LEU A 180 8.96 -8.63 -7.74
N THR A 181 7.77 -8.09 -7.47
CA THR A 181 7.16 -8.07 -6.15
C THR A 181 5.99 -9.05 -6.15
N LEU A 182 6.03 -10.10 -5.33
CA LEU A 182 4.91 -11.04 -5.17
C LEU A 182 4.00 -10.56 -4.05
N ALA A 183 2.70 -10.57 -4.31
CA ALA A 183 1.68 -10.35 -3.30
C ALA A 183 0.58 -11.41 -3.47
N SER A 184 -0.17 -11.70 -2.41
CA SER A 184 -1.36 -12.56 -2.55
C SER A 184 -2.43 -11.83 -3.35
N GLY A 185 -3.06 -12.52 -4.31
CA GLY A 185 -4.27 -12.03 -4.99
C GLY A 185 -5.57 -12.38 -4.26
N ARG A 186 -5.50 -13.03 -3.08
CA ARG A 186 -6.66 -13.41 -2.26
C ARG A 186 -7.23 -12.23 -1.49
N ASP A 187 -6.37 -11.29 -1.08
CA ASP A 187 -6.71 -9.99 -0.48
C ASP A 187 -5.91 -8.89 -1.20
N PHE A 188 -6.20 -7.62 -0.92
CA PHE A 188 -5.66 -6.47 -1.65
C PHE A 188 -4.58 -5.61 -0.97
N PRO A 189 -4.52 -5.45 0.38
CA PRO A 189 -3.73 -4.37 0.97
C PRO A 189 -2.22 -4.43 0.68
N ASP A 190 -1.65 -5.63 0.66
CA ASP A 190 -0.22 -5.85 0.42
C ASP A 190 0.17 -5.44 -1.01
N ALA A 191 -0.67 -5.81 -1.99
CA ALA A 191 -0.46 -5.43 -3.39
C ALA A 191 -0.61 -3.92 -3.62
N LEU A 192 -1.66 -3.31 -3.05
CA LEU A 192 -1.95 -1.89 -3.25
C LEU A 192 -0.86 -0.97 -2.69
N SER A 193 -0.46 -1.22 -1.45
CA SER A 193 0.58 -0.42 -0.78
C SER A 193 1.97 -0.62 -1.40
N SER A 194 2.13 -1.65 -2.22
CA SER A 194 3.36 -1.93 -2.96
C SER A 194 3.47 -1.18 -4.29
N ALA A 195 2.40 -0.64 -4.86
CA ALA A 195 2.43 -0.14 -6.24
C ALA A 195 3.52 0.91 -6.50
N SER A 196 3.62 1.95 -5.66
CA SER A 196 4.66 2.99 -5.84
C SER A 196 6.06 2.49 -5.48
N ALA A 197 6.19 1.62 -4.47
CA ALA A 197 7.46 1.01 -4.07
C ALA A 197 8.01 0.06 -5.15
N ALA A 198 7.14 -0.76 -5.73
CA ALA A 198 7.40 -1.64 -6.87
C ALA A 198 7.85 -0.84 -8.09
N ALA A 199 7.15 0.25 -8.41
CA ALA A 199 7.53 1.12 -9.52
C ALA A 199 8.89 1.80 -9.31
N ARG A 200 9.15 2.30 -8.10
CA ARG A 200 10.45 2.92 -7.74
C ARG A 200 11.62 1.94 -7.93
N GLN A 201 11.37 0.67 -7.67
CA GLN A 201 12.33 -0.42 -7.81
C GLN A 201 12.28 -1.09 -9.19
N ARG A 202 11.41 -0.67 -10.11
CA ARG A 202 11.14 -1.39 -11.38
C ARG A 202 10.95 -2.90 -11.15
N ALA A 203 10.12 -3.23 -10.17
CA ALA A 203 9.83 -4.59 -9.73
C ALA A 203 8.30 -4.79 -9.66
N PRO A 204 7.61 -4.95 -10.80
CA PRO A 204 6.16 -4.98 -10.87
C PRO A 204 5.53 -5.99 -9.91
N VAL A 205 4.32 -5.69 -9.45
CA VAL A 205 3.55 -6.56 -8.57
C VAL A 205 2.94 -7.69 -9.38
N VAL A 206 3.22 -8.93 -8.97
CA VAL A 206 2.65 -10.16 -9.51
C VAL A 206 1.82 -10.83 -8.43
N LEU A 207 0.59 -11.16 -8.78
CA LEU A 207 -0.32 -11.85 -7.89
C LEU A 207 -0.09 -13.36 -7.95
N VAL A 208 -0.03 -13.98 -6.77
CA VAL A 208 -0.08 -15.43 -6.59
C VAL A 208 -1.20 -15.77 -5.61
N ASP A 209 -1.65 -17.02 -5.56
CA ASP A 209 -2.56 -17.43 -4.47
C ASP A 209 -1.88 -17.28 -3.12
N GLY A 210 -0.61 -17.68 -3.04
CA GLY A 210 0.25 -17.51 -1.87
C GLY A 210 0.07 -18.59 -0.81
N LEU A 211 -1.07 -19.28 -0.77
CA LEU A 211 -1.32 -20.39 0.16
C LEU A 211 -1.32 -21.75 -0.55
N ALA A 212 -1.74 -21.78 -1.82
CA ALA A 212 -1.56 -22.93 -2.69
C ALA A 212 -0.13 -23.01 -3.26
N PRO A 213 0.35 -24.21 -3.63
CA PRO A 213 1.58 -24.34 -4.42
C PRO A 213 1.49 -23.53 -5.72
N LEU A 214 2.63 -22.96 -6.15
CA LEU A 214 2.72 -22.24 -7.42
C LEU A 214 2.22 -23.12 -8.57
N SER A 215 1.34 -22.59 -9.41
CA SER A 215 0.86 -23.21 -10.64
C SER A 215 1.98 -23.35 -11.68
N PRO A 216 1.83 -24.20 -12.71
CA PRO A 216 2.85 -24.35 -13.75
C PRO A 216 3.29 -23.04 -14.41
N PRO A 217 2.41 -22.09 -14.78
CA PRO A 217 2.86 -20.82 -15.36
C PRO A 217 3.50 -19.87 -14.33
N GLU A 218 3.13 -19.94 -13.05
CA GLU A 218 3.85 -19.20 -11.99
C GLU A 218 5.26 -19.78 -11.78
N ARG A 219 5.41 -21.11 -11.80
CA ARG A 219 6.74 -21.75 -11.75
C ARG A 219 7.58 -21.36 -12.96
N ALA A 220 7.01 -21.36 -14.17
CA ALA A 220 7.74 -20.91 -15.35
C ALA A 220 8.25 -19.47 -15.23
N LEU A 221 7.45 -18.57 -14.65
CA LEU A 221 7.87 -17.19 -14.37
C LEU A 221 8.98 -17.14 -13.31
N VAL A 222 8.85 -17.93 -12.25
CA VAL A 222 9.83 -17.99 -11.15
C VAL A 222 11.12 -18.67 -11.59
N ASP A 223 11.09 -19.63 -12.51
CA ASP A 223 12.25 -20.35 -13.00
C ASP A 223 13.00 -19.61 -14.13
N ASP A 224 12.46 -18.47 -14.60
CA ASP A 224 13.13 -17.65 -15.60
C ASP A 224 14.50 -17.18 -15.06
N PRO A 225 15.62 -17.48 -15.76
CA PRO A 225 16.96 -17.14 -15.29
C PRO A 225 17.21 -15.63 -15.21
N ARG A 226 16.39 -14.81 -15.88
CA ARG A 226 16.44 -13.35 -15.77
C ARG A 226 15.89 -12.87 -14.43
N LEU A 227 15.11 -13.67 -13.71
CA LEU A 227 14.57 -13.32 -12.40
C LEU A 227 15.64 -13.39 -11.31
N THR A 228 16.27 -12.24 -11.05
CA THR A 228 17.39 -12.12 -10.12
C THR A 228 16.97 -11.68 -8.71
N SER A 229 15.81 -11.03 -8.59
CA SER A 229 15.29 -10.56 -7.30
C SER A 229 13.78 -10.70 -7.19
N LEU A 230 13.34 -11.23 -6.06
CA LEU A 230 11.95 -11.34 -5.66
C LEU A 230 11.75 -10.67 -4.31
N THR A 231 10.81 -9.73 -4.25
CA THR A 231 10.28 -9.21 -2.99
C THR A 231 8.94 -9.87 -2.72
N ILE A 232 8.69 -10.38 -1.51
CA ILE A 232 7.36 -10.82 -1.07
C ILE A 232 6.77 -9.69 -0.23
N ALA A 233 5.67 -9.10 -0.70
CA ALA A 233 4.86 -8.17 0.07
C ALA A 233 3.76 -8.95 0.80
N GLY A 234 3.85 -8.99 2.14
CA GLY A 234 2.91 -9.69 2.99
C GLY A 234 3.54 -10.79 3.85
N GLY A 235 2.88 -11.06 4.98
CA GLY A 235 3.29 -12.09 5.93
C GLY A 235 3.04 -13.51 5.43
N THR A 236 3.37 -14.50 6.25
CA THR A 236 3.17 -15.93 5.93
C THR A 236 1.71 -16.34 5.82
N ALA A 237 0.78 -15.54 6.36
CA ALA A 237 -0.65 -15.69 6.17
C ALA A 237 -1.15 -15.27 4.77
N SER A 238 -0.39 -14.43 4.06
CA SER A 238 -0.67 -14.03 2.67
C SER A 238 0.10 -14.90 1.68
N VAL A 239 1.41 -15.07 1.92
CA VAL A 239 2.30 -15.90 1.11
C VAL A 239 3.05 -16.84 2.03
N SER A 240 2.66 -18.11 2.05
CA SER A 240 3.16 -19.14 2.96
C SER A 240 4.68 -19.34 2.87
N ALA A 241 5.27 -19.85 3.95
CA ALA A 241 6.68 -20.23 3.97
C ALA A 241 7.00 -21.31 2.91
N THR A 242 6.05 -22.18 2.60
CA THR A 242 6.19 -23.19 1.53
C THR A 242 6.31 -22.54 0.15
N VAL A 243 5.48 -21.53 -0.14
CA VAL A 243 5.59 -20.78 -1.39
C VAL A 243 6.92 -20.03 -1.43
N GLU A 244 7.31 -19.34 -0.35
CA GLU A 244 8.60 -18.65 -0.26
C GLU A 244 9.80 -19.59 -0.48
N ALA A 245 9.77 -20.79 0.09
CA ALA A 245 10.82 -21.79 -0.12
C ALA A 245 10.95 -22.17 -1.61
N ALA A 246 9.84 -22.26 -2.34
CA ALA A 246 9.83 -22.55 -3.78
C ALA A 246 10.33 -21.39 -4.65
N LEU A 247 10.45 -20.17 -4.11
CA LEU A 247 10.99 -19.01 -4.84
C LEU A 247 12.52 -18.97 -4.85
N HIS A 248 13.18 -19.71 -3.95
CA HIS A 248 14.62 -19.69 -3.82
C HIS A 248 15.29 -20.48 -4.94
N SER A 249 16.30 -19.88 -5.59
CA SER A 249 17.18 -20.53 -6.56
C SER A 249 18.60 -19.98 -6.43
N PRO A 250 19.63 -20.72 -6.89
CA PRO A 250 20.99 -20.19 -6.95
C PRO A 250 21.03 -18.85 -7.72
N GLY A 251 21.72 -17.85 -7.16
CA GLY A 251 21.87 -16.52 -7.77
C GLY A 251 20.67 -15.58 -7.64
N ARG A 252 19.57 -16.00 -6.98
CA ARG A 252 18.39 -15.16 -6.75
C ARG A 252 18.32 -14.67 -5.31
N THR A 253 17.99 -13.40 -5.13
CA THR A 253 17.66 -12.85 -3.81
C THR A 253 16.15 -12.87 -3.60
N VAL A 254 15.70 -13.50 -2.52
CA VAL A 254 14.30 -13.45 -2.06
C VAL A 254 14.25 -12.65 -0.77
N THR A 255 13.38 -11.66 -0.68
CA THR A 255 13.23 -10.80 0.51
C THR A 255 11.76 -10.64 0.87
N ARG A 256 11.38 -10.97 2.09
CA ARG A 256 10.03 -10.73 2.60
C ARG A 256 9.94 -9.39 3.33
N LEU A 257 8.96 -8.58 2.94
CA LEU A 257 8.58 -7.33 3.59
C LEU A 257 7.16 -7.49 4.13
N ALA A 258 7.05 -7.58 5.46
CA ALA A 258 5.81 -7.86 6.15
C ALA A 258 5.81 -7.20 7.53
N GLY A 259 4.62 -6.94 8.06
CA GLY A 259 4.39 -6.64 9.47
C GLY A 259 3.21 -7.44 10.01
N ASP A 260 2.80 -7.15 11.24
CA ASP A 260 1.74 -7.91 11.92
C ASP A 260 0.35 -7.69 11.29
N ASP A 261 0.17 -6.57 10.59
CA ASP A 261 -1.03 -6.26 9.83
C ASP A 261 -0.74 -5.54 8.50
N ARG A 262 -1.81 -5.17 7.79
CA ARG A 262 -1.75 -4.47 6.50
C ARG A 262 -1.08 -3.10 6.56
N TYR A 263 -1.17 -2.42 7.70
CA TYR A 263 -0.59 -1.09 7.87
C TYR A 263 0.91 -1.19 8.11
N GLU A 264 1.33 -2.15 8.93
CA GLU A 264 2.76 -2.42 9.15
C GLU A 264 3.44 -3.00 7.91
N THR A 265 2.76 -3.89 7.16
CA THR A 265 3.27 -4.38 5.87
C THR A 265 3.45 -3.23 4.88
N SER A 266 2.49 -2.30 4.82
CA SER A 266 2.61 -1.08 4.02
C SER A 266 3.82 -0.22 4.43
N VAL A 267 4.13 -0.14 5.73
CA VAL A 267 5.35 0.53 6.22
C VAL A 267 6.60 -0.21 5.78
N ALA A 268 6.66 -1.53 5.95
CA ALA A 268 7.82 -2.35 5.59
C ALA A 268 8.18 -2.22 4.10
N VAL A 269 7.17 -2.31 3.23
CA VAL A 269 7.34 -2.20 1.77
C VAL A 269 7.83 -0.81 1.36
N ASN A 270 7.20 0.25 1.86
CA ASN A 270 7.57 1.61 1.46
C ASN A 270 8.90 2.06 2.07
N ARG A 271 9.22 1.66 3.30
CA ARG A 271 10.52 1.97 3.93
C ARG A 271 11.69 1.39 3.14
N ALA A 272 11.53 0.19 2.57
CA ALA A 272 12.57 -0.42 1.72
C ALA A 272 12.82 0.36 0.42
N ALA A 273 11.77 0.98 -0.15
CA ALA A 273 11.86 1.72 -1.40
C ALA A 273 12.21 3.22 -1.23
N TYR A 274 11.85 3.82 -0.09
CA TYR A 274 11.90 5.25 0.15
C TYR A 274 12.73 5.60 1.40
N PRO A 275 14.05 5.75 1.26
CA PRO A 275 14.89 6.22 2.37
C PRO A 275 14.54 7.66 2.79
N ALA A 276 14.07 8.48 1.86
CA ALA A 276 13.54 9.82 2.09
C ALA A 276 12.41 10.13 1.11
N ALA A 277 11.48 11.01 1.50
CA ALA A 277 10.39 11.47 0.65
C ALA A 277 9.89 12.85 1.12
N ARG A 278 9.70 13.77 0.18
CA ARG A 278 9.15 15.11 0.46
C ARG A 278 7.63 15.09 0.59
N THR A 279 7.00 14.19 -0.15
CA THR A 279 5.55 13.98 -0.17
C THR A 279 5.26 12.56 0.31
N VAL A 280 4.18 12.36 1.05
CA VAL A 280 3.64 11.04 1.42
C VAL A 280 2.17 10.99 1.06
N PHE A 281 1.71 9.85 0.53
CA PHE A 281 0.29 9.60 0.27
C PHE A 281 -0.29 8.67 1.34
N LEU A 282 -1.50 8.99 1.82
CA LEU A 282 -2.28 8.12 2.70
C LEU A 282 -3.59 7.75 2.02
N ALA A 283 -3.92 6.47 1.99
CA ALA A 283 -5.20 5.95 1.50
C ALA A 283 -5.83 5.01 2.53
N SER A 284 -7.13 4.75 2.43
CA SER A 284 -7.79 3.79 3.33
C SER A 284 -7.28 2.37 3.06
N GLY A 285 -6.91 1.64 4.11
CA GLY A 285 -6.59 0.21 4.04
C GLY A 285 -7.82 -0.70 4.11
N SER A 286 -9.01 -0.13 4.29
CA SER A 286 -10.28 -0.87 4.32
C SER A 286 -10.99 -0.89 2.95
N GLY A 287 -10.63 0.02 2.05
CA GLY A 287 -11.06 0.04 0.65
C GLY A 287 -9.88 -0.10 -0.30
N PHE A 288 -10.14 -0.38 -1.58
CA PHE A 288 -9.07 -0.58 -2.56
C PHE A 288 -8.94 0.56 -3.57
N ALA A 289 -10.05 1.20 -3.96
CA ALA A 289 -10.10 2.06 -5.13
C ALA A 289 -9.19 3.29 -5.07
N ASP A 290 -9.15 3.97 -3.92
CA ASP A 290 -8.35 5.18 -3.72
C ASP A 290 -6.84 4.88 -3.81
N ALA A 291 -6.39 3.79 -3.17
CA ALA A 291 -5.00 3.37 -3.22
C ALA A 291 -4.61 2.81 -4.60
N LEU A 292 -5.54 2.07 -5.23
CA LEU A 292 -5.33 1.45 -6.54
C LEU A 292 -5.04 2.51 -7.61
N SER A 293 -5.91 3.51 -7.75
CA SER A 293 -5.70 4.63 -8.68
C SER A 293 -4.60 5.59 -8.18
N GLY A 294 -4.36 5.65 -6.87
CA GLY A 294 -3.33 6.46 -6.22
C GLY A 294 -1.89 6.00 -6.45
N GLY A 295 -1.67 4.72 -6.70
CA GLY A 295 -0.32 4.14 -6.91
C GLY A 295 0.50 4.86 -7.98
N PRO A 296 -0.03 5.04 -9.22
CA PRO A 296 0.65 5.79 -10.26
C PRO A 296 0.95 7.26 -9.90
N LEU A 297 0.04 7.96 -9.22
CA LEU A 297 0.29 9.33 -8.73
C LEU A 297 1.44 9.35 -7.70
N ALA A 298 1.44 8.41 -6.76
CA ALA A 298 2.50 8.30 -5.77
C ALA A 298 3.86 7.99 -6.42
N ALA A 299 3.90 7.08 -7.38
CA ALA A 299 5.10 6.77 -8.15
C ALA A 299 5.60 7.95 -9.00
N ALA A 300 4.69 8.65 -9.70
CA ALA A 300 5.01 9.84 -10.48
C ALA A 300 5.58 10.97 -9.59
N SER A 301 5.15 11.02 -8.34
CA SER A 301 5.65 11.95 -7.32
C SER A 301 6.91 11.47 -6.58
N ALA A 302 7.45 10.30 -6.95
CA ALA A 302 8.54 9.62 -6.24
C ALA A 302 8.29 9.52 -4.72
N ALA A 303 7.06 9.15 -4.35
CA ALA A 303 6.57 9.18 -2.99
C ALA A 303 5.98 7.82 -2.55
N PRO A 304 6.12 7.46 -1.26
CA PRO A 304 5.46 6.30 -0.70
C PRO A 304 3.94 6.52 -0.61
N LEU A 305 3.20 5.42 -0.74
CA LEU A 305 1.76 5.36 -0.46
C LEU A 305 1.54 4.39 0.69
N TYR A 306 1.10 4.92 1.83
CA TYR A 306 0.72 4.11 2.98
C TYR A 306 -0.79 3.91 3.03
N VAL A 307 -1.20 2.72 3.45
CA VAL A 307 -2.59 2.52 3.86
C VAL A 307 -2.75 2.80 5.35
N VAL A 308 -3.89 3.37 5.74
CA VAL A 308 -4.23 3.72 7.14
C VAL A 308 -5.66 3.29 7.48
N ARG A 309 -6.05 3.37 8.75
CA ARG A 309 -7.44 3.14 9.15
C ARG A 309 -8.31 4.32 8.69
N PRO A 310 -9.62 4.12 8.44
CA PRO A 310 -10.50 5.20 8.03
C PRO A 310 -10.55 6.37 9.01
N ASP A 311 -10.38 6.11 10.31
CA ASP A 311 -10.63 7.04 11.41
C ASP A 311 -9.40 7.40 12.25
N CYS A 312 -8.24 6.84 11.97
CA CYS A 312 -7.00 7.15 12.68
C CYS A 312 -5.76 6.70 11.88
N VAL A 313 -4.59 7.21 12.25
CA VAL A 313 -3.30 6.81 11.68
C VAL A 313 -2.59 5.83 12.62
N PRO A 314 -2.27 4.61 12.17
CA PRO A 314 -1.51 3.66 12.97
C PRO A 314 -0.17 4.24 13.46
N ARG A 315 0.24 3.91 14.68
CA ARG A 315 1.47 4.45 15.28
C ARG A 315 2.70 4.18 14.42
N THR A 316 2.78 3.00 13.80
CA THR A 316 3.87 2.63 12.89
C THR A 316 3.94 3.53 11.64
N VAL A 317 2.79 3.98 11.13
CA VAL A 317 2.74 4.95 10.03
C VAL A 317 3.13 6.35 10.53
N LEU A 318 2.70 6.76 11.73
CA LEU A 318 3.12 8.04 12.33
C LEU A 318 4.64 8.10 12.57
N ASP A 319 5.24 7.01 13.06
CA ASP A 319 6.68 6.89 13.25
C ASP A 319 7.41 6.99 11.91
N GLU A 320 6.82 6.44 10.85
CA GLU A 320 7.39 6.52 9.50
C GLU A 320 7.29 7.93 8.90
N LEU A 321 6.16 8.62 9.09
CA LEU A 321 6.03 10.04 8.74
C LEU A 321 7.05 10.88 9.50
N THR A 322 7.26 10.56 10.77
CA THR A 322 8.24 11.20 11.64
C THR A 322 9.67 11.01 11.11
N ARG A 323 10.03 9.78 10.74
CA ARG A 323 11.32 9.43 10.13
C ARG A 323 11.55 10.15 8.80
N LEU A 324 10.53 10.18 7.94
CA LEU A 324 10.61 10.80 6.62
C LEU A 324 10.62 12.33 6.70
N SER A 325 9.97 12.90 7.71
CA SER A 325 9.74 14.34 7.86
C SER A 325 9.27 15.01 6.56
N PRO A 326 8.17 14.53 5.94
CA PRO A 326 7.71 15.07 4.67
C PRO A 326 7.21 16.51 4.83
N SER A 327 7.35 17.33 3.79
CA SER A 327 6.74 18.67 3.77
C SER A 327 5.25 18.62 3.44
N THR A 328 4.78 17.55 2.81
CA THR A 328 3.40 17.41 2.35
C THR A 328 2.88 16.00 2.57
N ILE A 329 1.68 15.88 3.11
CA ILE A 329 0.94 14.63 3.25
C ILE A 329 -0.35 14.78 2.45
N ILE A 330 -0.60 13.87 1.51
CA ILE A 330 -1.78 13.93 0.64
C ILE A 330 -2.69 12.75 0.96
N LEU A 331 -3.92 13.05 1.37
CA LEU A 331 -4.96 12.07 1.59
C LEU A 331 -5.67 11.75 0.27
N LEU A 332 -5.77 10.46 -0.06
CA LEU A 332 -6.50 9.96 -1.21
C LEU A 332 -7.83 9.38 -0.72
N GLY A 333 -8.92 10.07 -1.06
CA GLY A 333 -10.28 9.70 -0.69
C GLY A 333 -11.03 10.80 0.05
N GLY A 334 -12.35 10.72 0.01
CA GLY A 334 -13.25 11.64 0.71
C GLY A 334 -13.28 11.45 2.22
N THR A 335 -14.08 12.26 2.92
CA THR A 335 -14.23 12.20 4.38
C THR A 335 -14.93 10.92 4.87
N VAL A 336 -15.64 10.22 3.97
CA VAL A 336 -16.26 8.92 4.25
C VAL A 336 -15.21 7.80 4.28
N THR A 337 -14.15 7.88 3.46
CA THR A 337 -13.09 6.85 3.42
C THR A 337 -11.94 7.16 4.38
N LEU A 338 -11.64 8.44 4.58
CA LEU A 338 -10.64 8.94 5.53
C LEU A 338 -11.20 10.16 6.28
N THR A 339 -11.60 9.97 7.53
CA THR A 339 -12.26 11.01 8.34
C THR A 339 -11.34 12.19 8.65
N PRO A 340 -11.86 13.31 9.19
CA PRO A 340 -11.04 14.43 9.64
C PRO A 340 -9.97 14.06 10.69
N ALA A 341 -10.14 12.95 11.42
CA ALA A 341 -9.14 12.46 12.36
C ALA A 341 -7.84 12.03 11.65
N VAL A 342 -7.93 11.40 10.47
CA VAL A 342 -6.75 11.10 9.66
C VAL A 342 -6.06 12.37 9.16
N ALA A 343 -6.83 13.39 8.76
CA ALA A 343 -6.28 14.69 8.35
C ALA A 343 -5.57 15.42 9.49
N SER A 344 -5.99 15.16 10.74
CA SER A 344 -5.34 15.68 11.94
C SER A 344 -4.21 14.76 12.44
N LEU A 345 -3.88 13.70 11.68
CA LEU A 345 -2.90 12.67 12.04
C LEU A 345 -3.16 12.04 13.42
N THR A 346 -4.44 11.91 13.80
CA THR A 346 -4.84 11.34 15.08
C THR A 346 -4.33 9.90 15.20
N PRO A 347 -3.53 9.57 16.24
CA PRO A 347 -3.04 8.21 16.45
C PRO A 347 -4.19 7.23 16.71
N CYS A 348 -4.05 6.01 16.18
CA CYS A 348 -4.92 4.91 16.57
C CYS A 348 -4.72 4.52 18.05
N PRO A 349 -5.79 4.04 18.72
CA PRO A 349 -5.74 3.61 20.12
C PRO A 349 -4.71 2.52 20.38
#